data_AF-A0A843JN11-F1
#
_entry.id   AF-A0A843JN11-F1
#
_cell.length_a   1.000
_cell.length_b   1.000
_cell.length_c   1.000
_cell.angle_alpha   90.00
_cell.angle_beta   90.00
_cell.angle_gamma   90.00
#
_symmetry.space_group_name_H-M   'P 1'
#
loop_
_entity.id
_entity.type
_entity.pdbx_description
1 polymer ?
#
loop_
_entity_poly.entity_id
_entity_poly.type
_entity_poly.pdbx_seq_one_letter_code
_entity_poly.pdbx_strand_id
1 'polypeptide(L)'
;KSVAFIGKSAFEGCSSLRTIVLPENVNSVEEKAYEGCTSVTSLTFLGNNPVLGEHAFAFGSQGKVSVYIKDTNDTFRGNVERHINREIEFRNDCRTVFECGNGGEMAADRTSPVEIGTAVSVVLTPGDGHAIKSLTVNGIEVQGKDGMYEVTVCGDSVIRAEFEGTGFAIDIVLVAIVLIIVIAVIAVAVILRRRSKA
;
A
#
# COMPACT_ATOMS: atom_id res chain seq x y z
N LYS A 1 1.39 -15.27 21.06
CA LYS A 1 0.35 -15.10 22.12
C LYS A 1 -0.97 -14.89 21.41
N SER A 2 -1.99 -15.69 21.73
CA SER A 2 -3.34 -15.50 21.17
C SER A 2 -4.06 -14.42 21.97
N VAL A 3 -4.66 -13.43 21.29
CA VAL A 3 -5.54 -12.44 21.92
C VAL A 3 -6.96 -12.93 21.69
N ALA A 4 -7.59 -13.41 22.76
CA ALA A 4 -8.95 -13.92 22.72
C ALA A 4 -10.01 -12.83 22.96
N PHE A 5 -9.62 -11.73 23.61
CA PHE A 5 -10.55 -10.69 24.08
C PHE A 5 -9.91 -9.31 23.95
N ILE A 6 -10.68 -8.32 23.49
CA ILE A 6 -10.31 -6.90 23.53
C ILE A 6 -11.06 -6.27 24.69
N GLY A 7 -10.32 -5.78 25.69
CA GLY A 7 -10.91 -5.30 26.96
C GLY A 7 -11.73 -4.02 26.83
N LYS A 8 -12.53 -3.76 27.87
CA LYS A 8 -13.37 -2.55 27.97
C LYS A 8 -12.51 -1.30 27.81
N SER A 9 -12.94 -0.37 26.95
CA SER A 9 -12.25 0.89 26.65
C SER A 9 -10.77 0.75 26.22
N ALA A 10 -10.31 -0.42 25.76
CA ALA A 10 -8.89 -0.69 25.51
C ALA A 10 -8.20 0.31 24.54
N PHE A 11 -8.95 0.84 23.57
CA PHE A 11 -8.49 1.81 22.59
C PHE A 11 -9.39 3.07 22.56
N GLU A 12 -10.12 3.35 23.64
CA GLU A 12 -11.00 4.51 23.72
C GLU A 12 -10.25 5.82 23.41
N GLY A 13 -10.84 6.66 22.57
CA GLY A 13 -10.28 7.96 22.20
C GLY A 13 -9.02 7.92 21.34
N CYS A 14 -8.61 6.76 20.81
CA CYS A 14 -7.44 6.62 19.93
C CYS A 14 -7.69 7.29 18.56
N SER A 15 -7.59 8.61 18.51
CA SER A 15 -7.94 9.44 17.35
C SER A 15 -6.97 9.32 16.16
N SER A 16 -5.77 8.78 16.35
CA SER A 16 -4.83 8.48 15.26
C SER A 16 -5.05 7.12 14.61
N LEU A 17 -5.89 6.25 15.21
CA LEU A 17 -6.14 4.90 14.70
C LEU A 17 -6.98 5.00 13.42
N ARG A 18 -6.39 4.61 12.28
CA ARG A 18 -7.06 4.62 10.96
C ARG A 18 -7.65 3.27 10.57
N THR A 19 -7.01 2.19 11.02
CA THR A 19 -7.33 0.82 10.63
C THR A 19 -7.42 -0.07 11.85
N ILE A 20 -8.46 -0.90 11.90
CA ILE A 20 -8.63 -1.94 12.92
C ILE A 20 -8.65 -3.30 12.23
N VAL A 21 -7.83 -4.22 12.72
CA VAL A 21 -7.82 -5.62 12.27
C VAL A 21 -8.05 -6.49 13.49
N LEU A 22 -9.15 -7.25 13.48
CA LEU A 22 -9.48 -8.23 14.50
C LEU A 22 -9.04 -9.63 14.04
N PRO A 23 -8.04 -10.24 14.71
CA PRO A 23 -7.53 -11.57 14.38
C PRO A 23 -8.59 -12.67 14.48
N GLU A 24 -8.30 -13.81 13.85
CA GLU A 24 -9.20 -14.98 13.80
C GLU A 24 -9.65 -15.50 15.18
N ASN A 25 -8.81 -15.28 16.20
CA ASN A 25 -9.02 -15.82 17.55
C ASN A 25 -9.74 -14.86 18.51
N VAL A 26 -10.13 -13.66 18.06
CA VAL A 26 -10.86 -12.70 18.91
C VAL A 26 -12.30 -13.16 19.06
N ASN A 27 -12.67 -13.52 20.28
CA ASN A 27 -14.01 -14.00 20.64
C ASN A 27 -14.90 -12.89 21.20
N SER A 28 -14.33 -11.88 21.85
CA SER A 28 -15.08 -10.71 22.32
C SER A 28 -14.34 -9.40 22.11
N VAL A 29 -15.13 -8.36 21.85
CA VAL A 29 -14.74 -6.96 21.88
C VAL A 29 -15.66 -6.29 22.89
N GLU A 30 -15.12 -5.98 24.06
CA GLU A 30 -15.90 -5.49 25.20
C GLU A 30 -16.44 -4.06 24.97
N GLU A 31 -17.31 -3.63 25.90
CA GLU A 31 -17.94 -2.31 25.89
C GLU A 31 -16.93 -1.18 25.60
N LYS A 32 -17.29 -0.29 24.67
CA LYS A 32 -16.51 0.92 24.33
C LYS A 32 -15.05 0.69 23.92
N ALA A 33 -14.66 -0.54 23.57
CA ALA A 33 -13.27 -0.87 23.25
C ALA A 33 -12.62 0.08 22.24
N TYR A 34 -13.37 0.58 21.25
CA TYR A 34 -12.92 1.56 20.25
C TYR A 34 -13.80 2.82 20.20
N GLU A 35 -14.47 3.17 21.31
CA GLU A 35 -15.28 4.39 21.36
C GLU A 35 -14.42 5.63 21.08
N GLY A 36 -14.92 6.54 20.26
CA GLY A 36 -14.21 7.80 19.98
C GLY A 36 -12.97 7.69 19.10
N CYS A 37 -12.70 6.53 18.48
CA CYS A 37 -11.66 6.41 17.44
C CYS A 37 -12.11 7.08 16.13
N THR A 38 -11.99 8.42 16.06
CA THR A 38 -12.61 9.24 15.00
C THR A 38 -11.95 9.11 13.61
N SER A 39 -10.68 8.73 13.53
CA SER A 39 -9.98 8.59 12.25
C SER A 39 -10.12 7.21 11.60
N VAL A 40 -10.85 6.27 12.22
CA VAL A 40 -11.02 4.92 11.67
C VAL A 40 -11.78 5.01 10.34
N THR A 41 -11.23 4.43 9.29
CA THR A 41 -11.89 4.34 7.98
C THR A 41 -12.09 2.89 7.55
N SER A 42 -11.36 1.96 8.17
CA SER A 42 -11.38 0.53 7.82
C SER A 42 -11.42 -0.34 9.08
N LEU A 43 -12.34 -1.30 9.09
CA LEU A 43 -12.48 -2.34 10.10
C LEU A 43 -12.51 -3.72 9.43
N THR A 44 -11.64 -4.62 9.86
CA THR A 44 -11.48 -5.95 9.28
C THR A 44 -11.68 -7.02 10.34
N PHE A 45 -12.53 -8.00 10.05
CA PHE A 45 -12.74 -9.20 10.86
C PHE A 45 -12.19 -10.43 10.12
N LEU A 46 -11.12 -11.03 10.66
CA LEU A 46 -10.49 -12.22 10.09
C LEU A 46 -11.15 -13.53 10.56
N GLY A 47 -11.84 -13.50 11.69
CA GLY A 47 -12.47 -14.66 12.30
C GLY A 47 -13.98 -14.69 12.23
N ASN A 48 -14.55 -15.58 13.03
CA ASN A 48 -15.99 -15.68 13.24
C ASN A 48 -16.53 -14.46 14.00
N ASN A 49 -17.86 -14.35 14.02
CA ASN A 49 -18.62 -13.30 14.70
C ASN A 49 -18.20 -13.15 16.19
N PRO A 50 -17.42 -12.12 16.57
CA PRO A 50 -17.10 -11.88 17.96
C PRO A 50 -18.32 -11.32 18.69
N VAL A 51 -18.41 -11.60 19.99
CA VAL A 51 -19.37 -10.92 20.86
C VAL A 51 -18.96 -9.45 20.97
N LEU A 52 -19.85 -8.54 20.57
CA LEU A 52 -19.63 -7.10 20.64
C LEU A 52 -20.34 -6.55 21.86
N GLY A 53 -19.60 -5.83 22.69
CA GLY A 53 -20.15 -5.04 23.79
C GLY A 53 -20.80 -3.76 23.28
N GLU A 54 -21.66 -3.17 24.10
CA GLU A 54 -22.31 -1.90 23.82
C GLU A 54 -21.28 -0.83 23.41
N HIS A 55 -21.56 -0.12 22.32
CA HIS A 55 -20.69 0.91 21.77
C HIS A 55 -19.24 0.47 21.46
N ALA A 56 -18.97 -0.84 21.30
CA ALA A 56 -17.64 -1.37 21.00
C ALA A 56 -16.96 -0.66 19.81
N PHE A 57 -17.75 -0.27 18.81
CA PHE A 57 -17.31 0.48 17.63
C PHE A 57 -18.09 1.79 17.44
N ALA A 58 -18.40 2.49 18.54
CA ALA A 58 -18.95 3.84 18.49
C ALA A 58 -17.88 4.86 18.02
N PHE A 59 -17.48 4.71 16.76
CA PHE A 59 -16.68 5.68 16.03
C PHE A 59 -17.48 6.99 15.95
N GLY A 60 -16.80 8.13 16.06
CA GLY A 60 -17.48 9.43 15.95
C GLY A 60 -18.29 9.56 14.65
N SER A 61 -19.28 10.46 14.63
CA SER A 61 -20.36 10.47 13.62
C SER A 61 -20.00 10.94 12.21
N GLN A 62 -18.71 11.04 11.84
CA GLN A 62 -18.28 11.68 10.59
C GLN A 62 -17.78 10.66 9.56
N GLY A 63 -18.37 10.69 8.36
CA GLY A 63 -17.96 9.88 7.22
C GLY A 63 -18.30 8.40 7.32
N LYS A 64 -17.84 7.64 6.32
CA LYS A 64 -18.16 6.23 6.09
C LYS A 64 -17.06 5.30 6.60
N VAL A 65 -17.43 4.11 7.10
CA VAL A 65 -16.50 3.03 7.47
C VAL A 65 -16.69 1.86 6.53
N SER A 66 -15.59 1.39 5.95
CA SER A 66 -15.57 0.13 5.20
C SER A 66 -15.37 -1.03 6.17
N VAL A 67 -16.27 -2.02 6.11
CA VAL A 67 -16.20 -3.25 6.92
C VAL A 67 -15.92 -4.44 6.01
N TYR A 68 -14.87 -5.18 6.34
CA TYR A 68 -14.42 -6.39 5.65
C TYR A 68 -14.64 -7.61 6.54
N ILE A 69 -15.25 -8.66 5.98
CA ILE A 69 -15.59 -9.90 6.68
C ILE A 69 -15.13 -11.07 5.81
N LYS A 70 -14.26 -11.94 6.35
CA LYS A 70 -13.64 -13.08 5.62
C LYS A 70 -14.64 -14.05 5.00
N ASP A 71 -15.76 -14.30 5.68
CA ASP A 71 -16.83 -15.19 5.21
C ASP A 71 -18.18 -14.52 5.47
N THR A 72 -18.88 -14.06 4.44
CA THR A 72 -20.04 -13.17 4.59
C THR A 72 -21.28 -13.95 5.07
N ASN A 73 -21.43 -14.09 6.39
CA ASN A 73 -22.65 -14.58 7.04
C ASN A 73 -23.58 -13.39 7.35
N ASP A 74 -24.84 -13.44 6.89
CA ASP A 74 -25.84 -12.39 7.12
C ASP A 74 -26.09 -12.08 8.61
N THR A 75 -26.00 -13.09 9.48
CA THR A 75 -26.12 -12.90 10.93
C THR A 75 -24.97 -12.08 11.50
N PHE A 76 -23.76 -12.25 10.95
CA PHE A 76 -22.61 -11.47 11.38
C PHE A 76 -22.73 -10.01 10.94
N ARG A 77 -23.12 -9.78 9.68
CA ARG A 77 -23.37 -8.43 9.14
C ARG A 77 -24.36 -7.66 10.02
N GLY A 78 -25.48 -8.28 10.36
CA GLY A 78 -26.50 -7.67 11.22
C GLY A 78 -26.05 -7.40 12.66
N ASN A 79 -25.05 -8.10 13.19
CA ASN A 79 -24.46 -7.78 14.50
C ASN A 79 -23.61 -6.50 14.41
N VAL A 80 -22.80 -6.37 13.36
CA VAL A 80 -21.91 -5.23 13.15
C VAL A 80 -22.69 -3.93 12.94
N GLU A 81 -23.78 -3.96 12.17
CA GLU A 81 -24.64 -2.79 11.91
C GLU A 81 -25.20 -2.16 13.19
N ARG A 82 -25.42 -2.95 14.25
CA ARG A 82 -26.00 -2.47 15.51
C ARG A 82 -25.01 -1.72 16.40
N HIS A 83 -23.72 -1.95 16.22
CA HIS A 83 -22.68 -1.45 17.14
C HIS A 83 -21.81 -0.35 16.52
N ILE A 84 -21.91 -0.14 15.20
CA ILE A 84 -21.22 0.94 14.49
C ILE A 84 -22.18 2.12 14.29
N ASN A 85 -21.86 3.25 14.92
CA ASN A 85 -22.64 4.48 14.83
C ASN A 85 -22.24 5.40 13.65
N ARG A 86 -21.95 4.82 12.48
CA ARG A 86 -21.55 5.52 11.25
C ARG A 86 -22.16 4.87 10.02
N GLU A 87 -22.14 5.56 8.89
CA GLU A 87 -22.48 4.94 7.60
C GLU A 87 -21.51 3.77 7.33
N ILE A 88 -22.07 2.61 7.01
CA ILE A 88 -21.32 1.36 6.80
C ILE A 88 -21.38 0.97 5.32
N GLU A 89 -20.24 0.53 4.80
CA GLU A 89 -20.19 -0.23 3.56
C GLU A 89 -19.52 -1.56 3.77
N PHE A 90 -20.30 -2.61 3.54
CA PHE A 90 -19.82 -3.97 3.50
C PHE A 90 -19.13 -4.21 2.17
N ARG A 91 -17.90 -4.71 2.25
CA ARG A 91 -17.10 -5.10 1.08
C ARG A 91 -16.81 -6.59 1.20
N ASN A 92 -17.31 -7.35 0.24
CA ASN A 92 -17.28 -8.82 0.25
C ASN A 92 -16.11 -9.42 -0.53
N ASP A 93 -15.34 -8.61 -1.25
CA ASP A 93 -14.18 -9.05 -2.02
C ASP A 93 -13.05 -8.05 -1.76
N CYS A 94 -11.91 -8.52 -1.24
CA CYS A 94 -10.69 -7.71 -1.24
C CYS A 94 -10.30 -7.43 -2.68
N ARG A 95 -10.69 -6.28 -3.23
CA ARG A 95 -10.14 -5.87 -4.52
C ARG A 95 -8.85 -5.14 -4.25
N THR A 96 -7.74 -5.88 -4.19
CA THR A 96 -6.41 -5.26 -4.16
C THR A 96 -6.16 -4.59 -5.51
N VAL A 97 -6.20 -3.25 -5.52
CA VAL A 97 -5.90 -2.45 -6.70
C VAL A 97 -4.42 -2.09 -6.64
N PHE A 98 -3.71 -2.48 -7.70
CA PHE A 98 -2.30 -2.20 -7.90
C PHE A 98 -2.20 -1.00 -8.82
N GLU A 99 -1.76 0.14 -8.28
CA GLU A 99 -1.53 1.35 -9.07
C GLU A 99 -0.03 1.63 -9.17
N CYS A 100 0.46 1.68 -10.41
CA CYS A 100 1.84 2.02 -10.72
C CYS A 100 1.88 3.40 -11.37
N GLY A 101 2.73 4.30 -10.87
CA GLY A 101 3.06 5.53 -11.59
C GLY A 101 3.88 5.26 -12.86
N ASN A 102 4.14 6.30 -13.65
CA ASN A 102 5.03 6.21 -14.81
C ASN A 102 6.46 5.83 -14.35
N GLY A 103 7.10 4.85 -14.99
CA GLY A 103 8.52 4.54 -14.79
C GLY A 103 8.87 3.15 -14.22
N GLY A 104 7.93 2.22 -14.09
CA GLY A 104 8.22 0.86 -13.62
C GLY A 104 7.10 -0.15 -13.85
N GLU A 105 7.37 -1.41 -13.50
CA GLU A 105 6.39 -2.50 -13.47
C GLU A 105 6.24 -3.02 -12.03
N MET A 106 5.01 -3.42 -11.69
CA MET A 106 4.69 -4.02 -10.40
C MET A 106 4.12 -5.42 -10.62
N ALA A 107 4.81 -6.44 -10.11
CA ALA A 107 4.37 -7.82 -10.09
C ALA A 107 4.10 -8.25 -8.65
N ALA A 108 2.92 -8.79 -8.39
CA ALA A 108 2.60 -9.40 -7.10
C ALA A 108 2.52 -10.91 -7.29
N ASP A 109 3.14 -11.67 -6.39
CA ASP A 109 2.85 -13.10 -6.32
C ASP A 109 1.41 -13.26 -5.83
N ARG A 110 0.56 -13.82 -6.69
CA ARG A 110 -0.89 -13.90 -6.47
C ARG A 110 -1.29 -15.36 -6.33
N THR A 111 -1.61 -15.79 -5.11
CA THR A 111 -2.59 -16.86 -4.93
C THR A 111 -3.97 -16.21 -5.04
N SER A 112 -4.60 -16.30 -6.21
CA SER A 112 -5.99 -15.88 -6.36
C SER A 112 -6.92 -16.95 -5.77
N PRO A 113 -7.97 -16.58 -5.01
CA PRO A 113 -8.31 -15.24 -4.52
C PRO A 113 -7.43 -14.82 -3.31
N VAL A 114 -7.13 -13.51 -3.20
CA VAL A 114 -6.39 -12.97 -2.04
C VAL A 114 -7.36 -12.86 -0.86
N GLU A 115 -7.27 -13.80 0.09
CA GLU A 115 -8.08 -13.79 1.31
C GLU A 115 -7.68 -12.60 2.21
N ILE A 116 -8.65 -11.99 2.88
CA ILE A 116 -8.42 -10.94 3.89
C ILE A 116 -7.39 -11.45 4.92
N GLY A 117 -6.33 -10.68 5.19
CA GLY A 117 -5.32 -11.01 6.20
C GLY A 117 -4.16 -11.86 5.67
N THR A 118 -4.13 -12.16 4.37
CA THR A 118 -2.99 -12.83 3.73
C THR A 118 -1.83 -11.86 3.53
N ALA A 119 -0.62 -12.30 3.85
CA ALA A 119 0.60 -11.59 3.46
C ALA A 119 0.80 -11.74 1.94
N VAL A 120 0.87 -10.62 1.23
CA VAL A 120 1.19 -10.58 -0.20
C VAL A 120 2.59 -10.02 -0.36
N SER A 121 3.46 -10.78 -1.00
CA SER A 121 4.77 -10.30 -1.42
C SER A 121 4.62 -9.50 -2.71
N VAL A 122 4.93 -8.22 -2.65
CA VAL A 122 4.93 -7.32 -3.79
C VAL A 122 6.37 -7.11 -4.24
N VAL A 123 6.64 -7.47 -5.49
CA VAL A 123 7.95 -7.25 -6.13
C VAL A 123 7.83 -6.06 -7.06
N LEU A 124 8.62 -5.02 -6.78
CA LEU A 124 8.71 -3.85 -7.64
C LEU A 124 9.93 -3.98 -8.54
N THR A 125 9.73 -3.79 -9.85
CA THR A 125 10.83 -3.77 -10.82
C THR A 125 10.88 -2.39 -11.47
N PRO A 126 11.83 -1.52 -11.07
CA PRO A 126 11.98 -0.22 -11.72
C PRO A 126 12.42 -0.39 -13.17
N GLY A 127 11.88 0.45 -14.07
CA GLY A 127 12.30 0.49 -15.46
C GLY A 127 13.63 1.24 -15.64
N ASP A 128 14.20 1.18 -16.85
CA ASP A 128 15.48 1.84 -17.17
C ASP A 128 15.47 3.32 -16.77
N GLY A 129 16.50 3.74 -16.04
CA GLY A 129 16.66 5.12 -15.57
C GLY A 129 15.70 5.54 -14.45
N HIS A 130 15.08 4.59 -13.74
CA HIS A 130 14.20 4.85 -12.60
C HIS A 130 14.65 4.06 -11.36
N ALA A 131 14.37 4.59 -10.18
CA ALA A 131 14.53 3.94 -8.89
C ALA A 131 13.19 3.89 -8.15
N ILE A 132 13.04 2.93 -7.24
CA ILE A 132 11.86 2.86 -6.37
C ILE A 132 11.98 3.99 -5.35
N LYS A 133 11.00 4.89 -5.33
CA LYS A 133 10.94 6.00 -4.39
C LYS A 133 10.21 5.57 -3.12
N SER A 134 9.01 5.00 -3.26
CA SER A 134 8.22 4.52 -2.12
C SER A 134 7.14 3.54 -2.56
N LEU A 135 6.67 2.72 -1.61
CA LEU A 135 5.46 1.93 -1.73
C LEU A 135 4.55 2.29 -0.56
N THR A 136 3.29 2.59 -0.86
CA THR A 136 2.28 2.84 0.16
C THR A 136 1.14 1.84 0.07
N VAL A 137 0.61 1.49 1.24
CA VAL A 137 -0.55 0.63 1.40
C VAL A 137 -1.59 1.45 2.14
N ASN A 138 -2.71 1.74 1.48
CA ASN A 138 -3.73 2.66 1.99
C ASN A 138 -3.15 4.02 2.44
N GLY A 139 -2.12 4.50 1.72
CA GLY A 139 -1.44 5.77 2.01
C GLY A 139 -0.43 5.73 3.15
N ILE A 140 -0.13 4.57 3.73
CA ILE A 140 0.94 4.39 4.72
C ILE A 140 2.16 3.79 4.02
N GLU A 141 3.32 4.43 4.18
CA GLU A 141 4.58 3.97 3.58
C GLU A 141 5.07 2.67 4.23
N VAL A 142 5.50 1.73 3.39
CA VAL A 142 6.02 0.43 3.80
C VAL A 142 7.52 0.38 3.52
N GLN A 143 8.28 -0.18 4.46
CA GLN A 143 9.72 -0.37 4.30
C GLN A 143 9.98 -1.63 3.46
N GLY A 144 10.74 -1.46 2.38
CA GLY A 144 11.22 -2.56 1.55
C GLY A 144 12.68 -2.89 1.86
N LYS A 145 13.10 -4.08 1.44
CA LYS A 145 14.51 -4.49 1.47
C LYS A 145 14.90 -5.00 0.09
N ASP A 146 15.98 -4.46 -0.46
CA ASP A 146 16.55 -4.86 -1.75
C ASP A 146 15.52 -4.88 -2.91
N GLY A 147 14.59 -3.90 -2.91
CA GLY A 147 13.53 -3.79 -3.93
C GLY A 147 12.32 -4.71 -3.72
N MET A 148 12.33 -5.55 -2.68
CA MET A 148 11.19 -6.37 -2.28
C MET A 148 10.40 -5.74 -1.12
N TYR A 149 9.08 -5.82 -1.21
CA TYR A 149 8.16 -5.31 -0.19
C TYR A 149 7.25 -6.46 0.27
N GLU A 150 7.29 -6.77 1.56
CA GLU A 150 6.33 -7.68 2.18
C GLU A 150 5.18 -6.87 2.75
N VAL A 151 3.98 -7.07 2.21
CA VAL A 151 2.80 -6.29 2.56
C VAL A 151 1.72 -7.21 3.09
N THR A 152 1.24 -6.98 4.31
CA THR A 152 -0.01 -7.59 4.76
C THR A 152 -1.17 -6.77 4.23
N VAL A 153 -1.96 -7.35 3.33
CA VAL A 153 -3.15 -6.69 2.78
C VAL A 153 -4.37 -7.02 3.63
N CYS A 154 -5.12 -5.97 3.96
CA CYS A 154 -6.41 -6.06 4.63
C CYS A 154 -7.46 -5.44 3.70
N GLY A 155 -8.49 -6.18 3.31
CA GLY A 155 -9.59 -5.60 2.54
C GLY A 155 -9.17 -5.00 1.19
N ASP A 156 -9.85 -3.92 0.79
CA ASP A 156 -9.50 -3.07 -0.35
C ASP A 156 -8.25 -2.27 -0.03
N SER A 157 -7.13 -2.96 0.03
CA SER A 157 -5.82 -2.35 0.08
C SER A 157 -5.52 -1.73 -1.29
N VAL A 158 -5.36 -0.43 -1.32
CA VAL A 158 -4.79 0.28 -2.46
C VAL A 158 -3.28 0.29 -2.26
N ILE A 159 -2.56 -0.46 -3.09
CA ILE A 159 -1.11 -0.49 -3.09
C ILE A 159 -0.63 0.44 -4.20
N ARG A 160 0.08 1.51 -3.82
CA ARG A 160 0.65 2.49 -4.75
C ARG A 160 2.15 2.41 -4.71
N ALA A 161 2.77 2.26 -5.88
CA ALA A 161 4.21 2.40 -6.03
C ALA A 161 4.55 3.73 -6.72
N GLU A 162 5.50 4.46 -6.15
CA GLU A 162 6.11 5.65 -6.76
C GLU A 162 7.54 5.33 -7.20
N PHE A 163 7.87 5.76 -8.42
CA PHE A 163 9.22 5.68 -8.98
C PHE A 163 9.77 7.10 -9.19
N GLU A 164 11.07 7.26 -9.03
CA GLU A 164 11.78 8.50 -9.34
C GLU A 164 12.81 8.26 -10.45
N GLY A 165 12.88 9.19 -11.41
CA GLY A 165 13.90 9.13 -12.45
C GLY A 165 15.28 9.33 -11.82
N THR A 166 16.24 8.47 -12.13
CA THR A 166 17.60 8.52 -11.54
C THR A 166 18.42 9.71 -12.03
N GLY A 167 17.82 10.59 -12.84
CA GLY A 167 18.54 11.53 -13.68
C GLY A 167 19.40 10.75 -14.66
N PHE A 168 19.09 10.81 -15.96
CA PHE A 168 20.15 10.60 -16.93
C PHE A 168 21.15 11.74 -16.69
N ALA A 169 22.14 11.53 -15.83
CA ALA A 169 23.39 12.22 -15.95
C ALA A 169 23.88 11.82 -17.33
N ILE A 170 23.62 12.67 -18.33
CA ILE A 170 24.35 12.64 -19.58
C ILE A 170 25.80 12.61 -19.12
N ASP A 171 26.46 11.46 -19.26
CA ASP A 171 27.81 11.29 -18.73
C ASP A 171 28.67 12.32 -19.45
N ILE A 172 28.99 13.42 -18.74
CA ILE A 172 29.69 14.58 -19.30
C ILE A 172 31.02 14.10 -19.89
N VAL A 173 31.58 13.01 -19.35
CA VAL A 173 32.76 12.35 -19.88
C VAL A 173 32.49 11.74 -21.25
N LEU A 174 31.39 11.01 -21.44
CA LEU A 174 31.03 10.42 -22.72
C LEU A 174 30.73 11.50 -23.78
N VAL A 175 30.02 12.58 -23.41
CA VAL A 175 29.77 13.71 -24.33
C VAL A 175 31.06 14.45 -24.68
N ALA A 176 31.96 14.66 -23.71
CA ALA A 176 33.26 15.26 -23.97
C ALA A 176 34.12 14.38 -24.88
N ILE A 177 34.14 13.06 -24.68
CA ILE A 177 34.87 12.10 -25.53
C ILE A 177 34.33 12.15 -26.97
N VAL A 178 33.01 12.10 -27.15
CA VAL A 178 32.38 12.18 -28.49
C VAL A 178 32.72 13.51 -29.16
N LEU A 179 32.65 14.63 -28.43
CA LEU A 179 32.98 15.95 -28.97
C LEU A 179 34.47 16.04 -29.38
N ILE A 180 35.38 15.51 -28.57
CA ILE A 180 36.83 15.47 -28.88
C ILE A 180 37.09 14.66 -30.15
N ILE A 181 36.45 13.49 -30.30
CA ILE A 181 36.59 12.65 -31.50
C ILE A 181 36.08 13.38 -32.74
N VAL A 182 34.91 14.02 -32.65
CA VAL A 182 34.35 14.80 -33.77
C VAL A 182 35.28 15.95 -34.17
N ILE A 183 35.83 16.68 -33.19
CA ILE A 183 36.79 17.77 -33.44
C ILE A 183 38.07 17.22 -34.10
N ALA A 184 38.59 16.09 -33.62
CA ALA A 184 39.79 15.47 -34.18
C ALA A 184 39.58 15.02 -35.64
N VAL A 185 38.43 14.41 -35.95
CA VAL A 185 38.07 13.99 -37.31
C VAL A 185 37.96 15.20 -38.25
N ILE A 186 37.31 16.28 -37.81
CA ILE A 186 37.21 17.53 -38.58
C ILE A 186 38.60 18.11 -38.82
N ALA A 187 39.46 18.15 -37.79
CA ALA A 187 40.83 18.66 -37.91
C ALA A 187 41.66 17.86 -38.93
N VAL A 188 41.59 16.52 -38.88
CA VAL A 188 42.25 15.64 -39.86
C VAL A 188 41.72 15.89 -41.27
N ALA A 189 40.40 15.98 -41.45
CA ALA A 189 39.79 16.26 -42.74
C ALA A 189 40.23 17.62 -43.32
N VAL A 190 40.36 18.65 -42.48
CA VAL A 190 40.86 19.97 -42.88
C VAL A 190 42.34 19.91 -43.29
N ILE A 191 43.18 19.18 -42.54
CA ILE A 191 44.60 19.01 -42.85
C ILE A 191 44.77 18.28 -44.20
N LEU A 192 44.02 17.20 -44.41
CA LEU A 192 44.05 16.43 -45.66
C LEU A 192 43.58 17.28 -46.86
N ARG A 193 42.51 18.08 -46.69
CA ARG A 193 42.05 19.02 -47.74
C ARG A 193 43.06 20.12 -48.05
N ARG A 194 43.85 20.58 -47.08
CA ARG A 194 44.93 21.55 -47.31
C ARG A 194 46.10 20.92 -48.08
N ARG A 195 46.46 19.67 -47.77
CA ARG A 195 47.50 18.92 -48.49
C ARG A 195 47.13 18.53 -49.91
N SER A 196 45.84 18.35 -50.21
CA SER A 196 45.37 18.06 -51.58
C SER A 196 45.31 19.31 -52.48
N LYS A 197 45.45 20.52 -51.90
CA LYS A 197 45.38 21.81 -52.62
C LYS A 197 46.73 22.52 -52.73
N ALA A 198 47.80 21.94 -52.17
CA ALA A 198 49.19 22.40 -52.28
C ALA A 198 49.96 21.46 -53.19
#